data_AF-A0A7C6USS4-F1
#
_entry.id   AF-A0A7C6USS4-F1
#
_cell.length_a   1.000
_cell.length_b   1.000
_cell.length_c   1.000
_cell.angle_alpha   90.00
_cell.angle_beta   90.00
_cell.angle_gamma   90.00
#
_symmetry.space_group_name_H-M   'P 1'
#
loop_
_entity.id
_entity.type
_entity.pdbx_description
1 polymer ?
#
loop_
_entity_poly.entity_id
_entity_poly.type
_entity_poly.pdbx_seq_one_letter_code
_entity_poly.pdbx_strand_id
1 'polypeptide(L)'
;MQRELSGSFVSRIIVVAFLCVCSIQATSFAQAAVEWEIKPEEIIFKLWKTAGRRYEVSYTTSPMKVIIDATEPLEGFEPVLKTEDVALRRLRYSETAGGSRLVLDFNYQLPNPVWQDYGDFVLLTIEKTYVHTTERAVTTGVVYGHQRRADEFGPNIVNYLEIRRRFTGVEIKLALAQGRLHGSENVSDIAARGGAIAAVNGAFFSGDGRPLGIFMIDGELISEPYAARTALGLGPRLAVMDGITFKGEALLPAGLTGKITGINRPRGEDDLIVYTPFYGESTRTNGYGLEVTLIGDKVVALGTGNSPIPAGGIVLSGHGLSAKILENIKIGDEVPVSIKLDPPWEDLGVNQIIGGGPRLVRDGEVHLTGAEEKFQQDVLAGRAPRTALGITEDQKILLVTVNGRQPNISVGMTLSELAELLIELGAVQAMNLDGGGSTTMIIRDLVLNLPSGGSERPVSNAIIITVPEDRR
;
A
#
# COMPACT_ATOMS: atom_id res chain seq x y z
N MET A 1 -11.19 59.38 14.12
CA MET A 1 -12.56 59.37 14.69
C MET A 1 -12.66 58.09 15.52
N GLN A 2 -12.11 58.06 16.75
CA GLN A 2 -12.84 58.27 18.02
C GLN A 2 -14.21 57.56 17.99
N ARG A 3 -14.48 56.52 18.79
CA ARG A 3 -14.48 56.50 20.26
C ARG A 3 -14.53 55.06 20.81
N GLU A 4 -13.80 54.83 21.90
CA GLU A 4 -14.12 53.83 22.93
C GLU A 4 -15.50 54.12 23.55
N LEU A 5 -16.16 53.12 24.14
CA LEU A 5 -16.86 53.28 25.42
C LEU A 5 -17.16 51.92 26.06
N SER A 6 -16.66 51.80 27.27
CA SER A 6 -16.85 50.79 28.31
C SER A 6 -18.30 50.61 28.77
N GLY A 7 -18.62 49.46 29.37
CA GLY A 7 -19.79 49.34 30.24
C GLY A 7 -20.00 47.95 30.83
N SER A 8 -19.47 47.70 32.03
CA SER A 8 -19.88 46.56 32.86
C SER A 8 -21.27 46.82 33.43
N PHE A 9 -22.16 45.83 33.43
CA PHE A 9 -23.34 45.86 34.31
C PHE A 9 -23.55 44.48 34.94
N VAL A 10 -23.35 44.47 36.26
CA VAL A 10 -23.71 43.42 37.21
C VAL A 10 -25.24 43.38 37.31
N SER A 11 -25.86 42.25 36.99
CA SER A 11 -27.29 42.05 37.23
C SER A 11 -27.49 41.23 38.52
N ARG A 12 -28.13 41.87 39.50
CA ARG A 12 -28.56 41.26 40.77
C ARG A 12 -29.79 40.40 40.51
N ILE A 13 -29.70 39.11 40.84
CA ILE A 13 -30.83 38.19 40.86
C ILE A 13 -31.65 38.45 42.13
N ILE A 14 -32.92 38.80 41.97
CA ILE A 14 -33.94 38.78 43.03
C ILE A 14 -34.58 37.39 43.00
N VAL A 15 -34.45 36.65 44.10
CA VAL A 15 -35.13 35.37 44.33
C VAL A 15 -36.52 35.66 44.88
N VAL A 16 -37.57 35.28 44.15
CA VAL A 16 -38.93 35.16 44.68
C VAL A 16 -39.26 33.67 44.73
N ALA A 17 -39.38 33.13 45.94
CA ALA A 17 -39.76 31.75 46.18
C ALA A 17 -41.27 31.58 46.04
N PHE A 18 -41.70 30.75 45.08
CA PHE A 18 -43.04 30.16 45.07
C PHE A 18 -42.93 28.71 45.52
N LEU A 19 -43.41 28.43 46.73
CA LEU A 19 -43.62 27.08 47.26
C LEU A 19 -44.81 26.45 46.51
N CYS A 20 -44.52 25.62 45.51
CA CYS A 20 -45.50 24.72 44.91
C CYS A 20 -45.27 23.34 45.53
N VAL A 21 -46.19 22.91 46.40
CA VAL A 21 -46.23 21.54 46.92
C VAL A 21 -46.75 20.64 45.81
N CYS A 22 -45.85 20.14 44.98
CA CYS A 22 -46.13 19.02 44.08
C CYS A 22 -45.81 17.73 44.82
N SER A 23 -46.84 16.94 45.11
CA SER A 23 -46.74 15.54 45.48
C SER A 23 -45.93 14.78 44.43
N ILE A 24 -44.71 14.38 44.79
CA ILE A 24 -43.88 13.49 43.99
C ILE A 24 -44.54 12.11 44.02
N GLN A 25 -45.31 11.78 42.98
CA GLN A 25 -45.49 10.37 42.65
C GLN A 25 -44.17 9.92 42.01
N ALA A 26 -43.39 9.16 42.79
CA ALA A 26 -42.26 8.43 42.25
C ALA A 26 -42.81 7.32 41.34
N THR A 27 -42.95 7.60 40.05
CA THR A 27 -43.01 6.54 39.05
C THR A 27 -41.62 5.96 38.96
N SER A 28 -41.39 4.83 39.63
CA SER A 28 -40.19 4.02 39.41
C SER A 28 -40.21 3.56 37.95
N PHE A 29 -39.37 4.15 37.11
CA PHE A 29 -39.04 3.51 35.84
C PHE A 29 -38.38 2.18 36.19
N ALA A 30 -38.98 1.07 35.76
CA ALA A 30 -38.35 -0.24 35.91
C ALA A 30 -36.99 -0.18 35.23
N GLN A 31 -35.93 -0.47 35.98
CA GLN A 31 -34.58 -0.53 35.45
C GLN A 31 -34.53 -1.66 34.41
N ALA A 32 -34.08 -1.33 33.19
CA ALA A 32 -33.96 -2.30 32.12
C ALA A 32 -33.05 -3.46 32.57
N ALA A 33 -33.45 -4.70 32.29
CA ALA A 33 -32.64 -5.88 32.64
C ALA A 33 -31.25 -5.85 31.99
N VAL A 34 -31.14 -5.21 30.82
CA VAL A 34 -29.90 -5.01 30.08
C VAL A 34 -29.89 -3.61 29.50
N GLU A 35 -28.80 -2.88 29.74
CA GLU A 35 -28.43 -1.69 28.95
C GLU A 35 -27.31 -2.09 28.00
N TRP A 36 -27.34 -1.64 26.75
CA TRP A 36 -26.29 -1.97 25.80
C TRP A 36 -26.07 -0.84 24.80
N GLU A 37 -24.84 -0.74 24.32
CA GLU A 37 -24.40 0.30 23.39
C GLU A 37 -23.40 -0.29 22.40
N ILE A 38 -23.54 0.08 21.12
CA ILE A 38 -22.53 -0.18 20.09
C ILE A 38 -21.77 1.13 19.89
N LYS A 39 -20.48 1.15 20.23
CA LYS A 39 -19.57 2.24 19.92
C LYS A 39 -18.68 1.87 18.74
N PRO A 40 -17.95 2.78 18.09
CA PRO A 40 -17.00 2.44 17.02
C PRO A 40 -15.95 1.40 17.44
N GLU A 41 -15.43 1.51 18.67
CA GLU A 41 -14.30 0.76 19.18
C GLU A 41 -14.67 -0.50 19.97
N GLU A 42 -15.85 -0.53 20.56
CA GLU A 42 -16.30 -1.61 21.46
C GLU A 42 -17.82 -1.77 21.42
N ILE A 43 -18.30 -2.90 21.94
CA ILE A 43 -19.71 -3.11 22.26
C ILE A 43 -19.80 -3.41 23.75
N ILE A 44 -20.68 -2.68 24.44
CA ILE A 44 -20.85 -2.79 25.89
C ILE A 44 -22.24 -3.32 26.21
N PHE A 45 -22.30 -4.25 27.15
CA PHE A 45 -23.51 -4.71 27.80
C PHE A 45 -23.38 -4.54 29.31
N LYS A 46 -24.35 -3.87 29.91
CA LYS A 46 -24.52 -3.79 31.35
C LYS A 46 -25.72 -4.65 31.75
N LEU A 47 -25.41 -5.76 32.41
CA LEU A 47 -26.34 -6.85 32.71
C LEU A 47 -26.76 -6.78 34.18
N TRP A 48 -27.96 -6.27 34.47
CA TRP A 48 -28.41 -6.03 35.84
C TRP A 48 -28.91 -7.31 36.51
N LYS A 49 -28.35 -7.62 37.67
CA LYS A 49 -28.67 -8.83 38.43
C LYS A 49 -29.86 -8.60 39.36
N THR A 50 -30.57 -9.68 39.64
CA THR A 50 -31.59 -9.74 40.69
C THR A 50 -31.39 -11.02 41.49
N ALA A 51 -32.23 -11.26 42.51
CA ALA A 51 -32.18 -12.52 43.24
C ALA A 51 -32.42 -13.76 42.34
N GLY A 52 -33.22 -13.61 41.27
CA GLY A 52 -33.54 -14.67 40.31
C GLY A 52 -32.75 -14.59 39.00
N ARG A 53 -32.16 -13.44 38.65
CA ARG A 53 -31.42 -13.23 37.40
C ARG A 53 -29.92 -13.32 37.57
N ARG A 54 -29.34 -14.34 36.97
CA ARG A 54 -27.90 -14.58 36.83
C ARG A 54 -27.55 -14.70 35.37
N TYR A 55 -26.29 -14.44 35.05
CA TYR A 55 -25.76 -14.48 33.69
C TYR A 55 -24.61 -15.47 33.58
N GLU A 56 -24.60 -16.21 32.48
CA GLU A 56 -23.44 -16.97 32.01
C GLU A 56 -23.05 -16.43 30.64
N VAL A 57 -21.79 -16.01 30.50
CA VAL A 57 -21.25 -15.50 29.24
C VAL A 57 -20.28 -16.53 28.67
N SER A 58 -20.49 -16.90 27.41
CA SER A 58 -19.62 -17.79 26.66
C SER A 58 -19.41 -17.28 25.23
N TYR A 59 -18.45 -17.85 24.50
CA TYR A 59 -18.15 -17.43 23.13
C TYR A 59 -17.59 -18.57 22.28
N THR A 60 -17.72 -18.43 20.96
CA THR A 60 -17.11 -19.33 19.96
C THR A 60 -16.21 -18.53 19.03
N THR A 61 -15.16 -19.12 18.47
CA THR A 61 -14.20 -18.42 17.59
C THR A 61 -14.43 -18.68 16.09
N SER A 62 -15.15 -19.75 15.73
CA SER A 62 -15.46 -20.08 14.33
C SER A 62 -16.81 -20.81 14.22
N PRO A 63 -17.91 -20.11 13.87
CA PRO A 63 -18.02 -18.66 13.68
C PRO A 63 -17.84 -17.88 15.00
N MET A 64 -17.46 -16.60 14.92
CA MET A 64 -17.34 -15.74 16.10
C MET A 64 -18.73 -15.40 16.66
N LYS A 65 -18.96 -15.75 17.93
CA LYS A 65 -20.21 -15.44 18.65
C LYS A 65 -19.93 -15.12 20.10
N VAL A 66 -20.72 -14.21 20.66
CA VAL A 66 -20.84 -14.05 22.11
C VAL A 66 -22.26 -14.46 22.51
N ILE A 67 -22.36 -15.27 23.55
CA ILE A 67 -23.60 -15.88 24.03
C ILE A 67 -23.78 -15.46 25.48
N ILE A 68 -24.93 -14.86 25.77
CA ILE A 68 -25.33 -14.43 27.10
C ILE A 68 -26.57 -15.25 27.47
N ASP A 69 -26.40 -16.19 28.38
CA ASP A 69 -27.48 -16.95 28.97
C ASP A 69 -27.93 -16.27 30.26
N ALA A 70 -29.24 -16.05 30.41
CA ALA A 70 -29.84 -15.46 31.59
C ALA A 70 -30.88 -16.42 32.19
N THR A 71 -30.94 -16.51 33.52
CA THR A 71 -31.90 -17.38 34.22
C THR A 71 -33.35 -16.85 34.23
N GLU A 72 -33.56 -15.64 33.71
CA GLU A 72 -34.86 -15.01 33.51
C GLU A 72 -34.96 -14.47 32.07
N PRO A 73 -36.18 -14.28 31.53
CA PRO A 73 -36.39 -13.55 30.29
C PRO A 73 -35.80 -12.13 30.32
N LEU A 74 -35.24 -11.68 29.19
CA LEU A 74 -34.77 -10.32 29.01
C LEU A 74 -35.78 -9.54 28.17
N GLU A 75 -36.40 -8.53 28.77
CA GLU A 75 -37.36 -7.68 28.07
C GLU A 75 -36.68 -6.78 27.04
N GLY A 76 -37.41 -6.42 25.97
CA GLY A 76 -36.95 -5.44 24.98
C GLY A 76 -36.07 -5.98 23.84
N PHE A 77 -35.90 -7.31 23.73
CA PHE A 77 -35.19 -7.92 22.61
C PHE A 77 -36.14 -8.55 21.58
N GLU A 78 -36.01 -8.11 20.33
CA GLU A 78 -36.61 -8.78 19.17
C GLU A 78 -35.96 -10.16 18.94
N PRO A 79 -36.69 -11.17 18.42
CA PRO A 79 -36.12 -12.49 18.13
C PRO A 79 -34.86 -12.44 17.25
N VAL A 80 -34.83 -11.50 16.29
CA VAL A 80 -33.67 -11.19 15.47
C VAL A 80 -33.61 -9.68 15.24
N LEU A 81 -32.52 -9.05 15.67
CA LEU A 81 -32.20 -7.66 15.39
C LEU A 81 -30.97 -7.60 14.48
N LYS A 82 -31.12 -7.13 13.24
CA LYS A 82 -29.98 -6.87 12.34
C LYS A 82 -29.35 -5.53 12.70
N THR A 83 -28.04 -5.43 12.47
CA THR A 83 -27.25 -4.25 12.76
C THR A 83 -26.49 -3.81 11.50
N GLU A 84 -26.26 -2.51 11.38
CA GLU A 84 -25.41 -1.90 10.34
C GLU A 84 -23.94 -1.76 10.79
N ASP A 85 -23.61 -2.27 11.99
CA ASP A 85 -22.26 -2.25 12.54
C ASP A 85 -21.31 -3.15 11.72
N VAL A 86 -20.05 -2.71 11.59
CA VAL A 86 -19.06 -3.42 10.80
C VAL A 86 -18.74 -4.79 11.41
N ALA A 87 -18.66 -4.90 12.73
CA ALA A 87 -18.32 -6.14 13.43
C ALA A 87 -19.56 -6.98 13.76
N LEU A 88 -20.54 -6.37 14.43
CA LEU A 88 -21.76 -7.04 14.85
C LEU A 88 -22.71 -7.14 13.67
N ARG A 89 -23.08 -8.38 13.30
CA ARG A 89 -23.98 -8.65 12.18
C ARG A 89 -25.45 -8.62 12.58
N ARG A 90 -25.74 -9.21 13.73
CA ARG A 90 -27.08 -9.31 14.31
C ARG A 90 -27.04 -9.82 15.74
N LEU A 91 -28.10 -9.53 16.48
CA LEU A 91 -28.46 -10.17 17.73
C LEU A 91 -29.60 -11.16 17.48
N ARG A 92 -29.60 -12.28 18.21
CA ARG A 92 -30.68 -13.26 18.21
C ARG A 92 -31.09 -13.55 19.63
N TYR A 93 -32.38 -13.37 19.93
CA TYR A 93 -32.95 -13.62 21.23
C TYR A 93 -33.90 -14.82 21.19
N SER A 94 -33.86 -15.63 22.24
CA SER A 94 -34.80 -16.73 22.42
C SER A 94 -35.03 -17.00 23.90
N GLU A 95 -36.28 -17.20 24.28
CA GLU A 95 -36.63 -17.76 25.59
C GLU A 95 -36.35 -19.27 25.62
N THR A 96 -35.93 -19.75 26.78
CA THR A 96 -35.63 -21.17 27.02
C THR A 96 -36.39 -21.64 28.26
N ALA A 97 -36.48 -22.95 28.46
CA ALA A 97 -37.16 -23.51 29.65
C ALA A 97 -36.55 -23.05 30.99
N GLY A 98 -35.32 -22.53 30.99
CA GLY A 98 -34.60 -22.05 32.17
C GLY A 98 -34.28 -20.55 32.18
N GLY A 99 -34.94 -19.75 31.33
CA GLY A 99 -34.72 -18.30 31.22
C GLY A 99 -34.67 -17.84 29.78
N SER A 100 -33.57 -17.22 29.36
CA SER A 100 -33.39 -16.73 27.99
C SER A 100 -31.94 -16.74 27.53
N ARG A 101 -31.75 -16.62 26.21
CA ARG A 101 -30.46 -16.60 25.54
C ARG A 101 -30.41 -15.46 24.54
N LEU A 102 -29.37 -14.64 24.64
CA LEU A 102 -29.00 -13.63 23.66
C LEU A 102 -27.70 -14.05 22.96
N VAL A 103 -27.73 -14.14 21.63
CA VAL A 103 -26.57 -14.50 20.81
C VAL A 103 -26.21 -13.36 19.89
N LEU A 104 -24.98 -12.88 20.01
CA LEU A 104 -24.38 -11.90 19.11
C LEU A 104 -23.60 -12.66 18.05
N ASP A 105 -23.99 -12.52 16.78
CA ASP A 105 -23.25 -13.08 15.65
C ASP A 105 -22.36 -11.99 15.03
N PHE A 106 -21.06 -12.27 14.87
CA PHE A 106 -20.08 -11.32 14.31
C PHE A 106 -19.69 -11.66 12.87
N ASN A 107 -19.30 -10.65 12.11
CA ASN A 107 -18.82 -10.77 10.72
C ASN A 107 -17.42 -11.36 10.63
N TYR A 108 -16.58 -11.13 11.64
CA TYR A 108 -15.19 -11.58 11.71
C TYR A 108 -14.78 -11.91 13.14
N GLN A 109 -13.56 -12.44 13.30
CA GLN A 109 -13.02 -12.82 14.60
C GLN A 109 -12.65 -11.56 15.40
N LEU A 110 -13.06 -11.51 16.66
CA LEU A 110 -12.71 -10.45 17.61
C LEU A 110 -11.86 -11.02 18.76
N PRO A 111 -11.22 -10.16 19.58
CA PRO A 111 -10.66 -10.55 20.85
C PRO A 111 -11.69 -11.24 21.75
N ASN A 112 -11.20 -11.98 22.75
CA ASN A 112 -12.08 -12.59 23.73
C ASN A 112 -12.86 -11.50 24.48
N PRO A 113 -14.17 -11.67 24.69
CA PRO A 113 -14.95 -10.72 25.48
C PRO A 113 -14.42 -10.66 26.92
N VAL A 114 -14.40 -9.45 27.49
CA VAL A 114 -14.00 -9.21 28.88
C VAL A 114 -15.26 -8.92 29.68
N TRP A 115 -15.39 -9.50 30.86
CA TRP A 115 -16.48 -9.16 31.77
C TRP A 115 -16.00 -8.93 33.19
N GLN A 116 -16.68 -8.04 33.87
CA GLN A 116 -16.39 -7.67 35.25
C GLN A 116 -17.67 -7.60 36.07
N ASP A 117 -17.60 -8.16 37.28
CA ASP A 117 -18.72 -8.19 38.22
C ASP A 117 -18.63 -7.01 39.18
N TYR A 118 -19.69 -6.20 39.23
CA TYR A 118 -19.82 -5.02 40.09
C TYR A 118 -20.80 -5.24 41.25
N GLY A 119 -21.19 -6.48 41.53
CA GLY A 119 -22.19 -6.83 42.55
C GLY A 119 -23.59 -6.77 41.98
N ASP A 120 -24.08 -5.58 41.65
CA ASP A 120 -25.46 -5.37 41.17
C ASP A 120 -25.60 -5.62 39.66
N PHE A 121 -24.50 -5.57 38.91
CA PHE A 121 -24.49 -5.85 37.48
C PHE A 121 -23.18 -6.50 37.02
N VAL A 122 -23.21 -7.14 35.86
CA VAL A 122 -22.02 -7.53 35.10
C VAL A 122 -21.83 -6.53 33.97
N LEU A 123 -20.62 -5.99 33.82
CA LEU A 123 -20.23 -5.24 32.64
C LEU A 123 -19.52 -6.19 31.68
N LEU A 124 -20.04 -6.37 30.48
CA LEU A 124 -19.46 -7.16 29.40
C LEU A 124 -19.02 -6.21 28.29
N THR A 125 -17.73 -6.25 27.96
CA THR A 125 -17.10 -5.46 26.91
C THR A 125 -16.58 -6.38 25.82
N ILE A 126 -16.89 -6.03 24.57
CA ILE A 126 -16.44 -6.73 23.37
C ILE A 126 -15.65 -5.73 22.53
N GLU A 127 -14.34 -5.82 22.59
CA GLU A 127 -13.43 -4.97 21.80
C GLU A 127 -13.59 -5.25 20.31
N LYS A 128 -13.76 -4.20 19.51
CA LYS A 128 -13.78 -4.26 18.05
C LYS A 128 -12.44 -3.87 17.44
N THR A 129 -11.70 -2.97 18.10
CA THR A 129 -10.35 -2.60 17.67
C THR A 129 -9.30 -3.50 18.29
N TYR A 130 -8.33 -3.94 17.49
CA TYR A 130 -7.21 -4.73 17.97
C TYR A 130 -6.08 -4.77 16.95
N VAL A 131 -4.87 -5.07 17.41
CA VAL A 131 -3.73 -5.47 16.56
C VAL A 131 -3.10 -6.71 17.19
N HIS A 132 -3.09 -7.81 16.45
CA HIS A 132 -2.37 -9.02 16.83
C HIS A 132 -1.26 -9.28 15.81
N THR A 133 -0.02 -9.15 16.27
CA THR A 133 1.19 -9.30 15.46
C THR A 133 1.89 -10.61 15.78
N THR A 134 2.32 -11.32 14.74
CA THR A 134 3.25 -12.44 14.86
C THR A 134 4.44 -12.20 13.94
N GLU A 135 5.64 -12.54 14.39
CA GLU A 135 6.87 -12.40 13.61
C GLU A 135 7.65 -13.71 13.58
N ARG A 136 8.35 -13.95 12.48
CA ARG A 136 9.27 -15.08 12.32
C ARG A 136 10.42 -14.72 11.40
N ALA A 137 11.60 -15.25 11.67
CA ALA A 137 12.71 -15.15 10.73
C ALA A 137 12.41 -15.98 9.47
N VAL A 138 12.59 -15.38 8.29
CA VAL A 138 12.62 -16.11 7.01
C VAL A 138 14.02 -16.68 6.79
N THR A 139 15.02 -15.83 7.01
CA THR A 139 16.44 -16.15 7.08
C THR A 139 17.14 -15.09 7.94
N THR A 140 18.44 -15.23 8.19
CA THR A 140 19.19 -14.17 8.86
C THR A 140 19.10 -12.87 8.07
N GLY A 141 18.69 -11.78 8.71
CA GLY A 141 18.53 -10.47 8.07
C GLY A 141 17.17 -10.23 7.39
N VAL A 142 16.26 -11.22 7.39
CA VAL A 142 14.90 -11.07 6.86
C VAL A 142 13.87 -11.60 7.86
N VAL A 143 13.02 -10.72 8.35
CA VAL A 143 11.90 -11.06 9.25
C VAL A 143 10.60 -10.92 8.46
N TYR A 144 9.70 -11.87 8.64
CA TYR A 144 8.32 -11.77 8.18
C TYR A 144 7.41 -11.51 9.38
N GLY A 145 6.61 -10.47 9.27
CA GLY A 145 5.54 -10.17 10.20
C GLY A 145 4.16 -10.33 9.57
N HIS A 146 3.20 -10.75 10.38
CA HIS A 146 1.80 -10.88 10.02
C HIS A 146 0.95 -10.21 11.10
N GLN A 147 0.11 -9.26 10.69
CA GLN A 147 -0.89 -8.65 11.57
C GLN A 147 -2.29 -9.07 11.16
N ARG A 148 -3.07 -9.51 12.15
CA ARG A 148 -4.53 -9.43 12.11
C ARG A 148 -4.93 -8.23 12.94
N ARG A 149 -5.59 -7.27 12.32
CA ARG A 149 -6.05 -6.07 13.02
C ARG A 149 -7.48 -5.72 12.63
N ALA A 150 -8.13 -4.92 13.45
CA ALA A 150 -9.39 -4.28 13.10
C ALA A 150 -9.43 -2.88 13.72
N ASP A 151 -10.10 -1.98 13.03
CA ASP A 151 -10.45 -0.64 13.49
C ASP A 151 -11.96 -0.42 13.28
N GLU A 152 -12.44 0.81 13.44
CA GLU A 152 -13.85 1.17 13.26
C GLU A 152 -14.39 0.88 11.84
N PHE A 153 -13.51 0.70 10.85
CA PHE A 153 -13.87 0.47 9.46
C PHE A 153 -13.80 -1.01 9.05
N GLY A 154 -13.26 -1.87 9.91
CA GLY A 154 -13.29 -3.33 9.74
C GLY A 154 -11.94 -4.02 9.87
N PRO A 155 -11.91 -5.33 9.58
CA PRO A 155 -10.71 -6.12 9.75
C PRO A 155 -9.72 -5.83 8.61
N ASN A 156 -8.44 -5.94 8.91
CA ASN A 156 -7.35 -5.88 7.95
C ASN A 156 -6.34 -6.99 8.21
N ILE A 157 -5.86 -7.61 7.13
CA ILE A 157 -4.73 -8.55 7.15
C ILE A 157 -3.54 -7.86 6.52
N VAL A 158 -2.48 -7.69 7.30
CA VAL A 158 -1.22 -7.08 6.88
C VAL A 158 -0.13 -8.13 6.92
N ASN A 159 0.70 -8.16 5.89
CA ASN A 159 1.93 -8.92 5.84
C ASN A 159 3.09 -7.96 5.56
N TYR A 160 4.20 -8.10 6.27
CA TYR A 160 5.38 -7.31 6.00
C TYR A 160 6.67 -8.12 6.04
N LEU A 161 7.64 -7.70 5.25
CA LEU A 161 9.02 -8.15 5.34
C LEU A 161 9.87 -6.99 5.85
N GLU A 162 10.64 -7.23 6.91
CA GLU A 162 11.72 -6.36 7.35
C GLU A 162 13.05 -6.94 6.86
N ILE A 163 13.78 -6.18 6.05
CA ILE A 163 15.02 -6.62 5.41
C ILE A 163 16.17 -5.72 5.85
N ARG A 164 17.18 -6.30 6.52
CA ARG A 164 18.37 -5.58 6.96
C ARG A 164 19.31 -5.34 5.79
N ARG A 165 19.27 -4.14 5.19
CA ARG A 165 20.06 -3.83 3.99
C ARG A 165 21.58 -3.96 4.16
N ARG A 166 22.09 -3.67 5.36
CA ARG A 166 23.52 -3.78 5.70
C ARG A 166 24.00 -5.22 5.90
N PHE A 167 23.09 -6.20 5.93
CA PHE A 167 23.44 -7.61 6.01
C PHE A 167 23.70 -8.16 4.61
N THR A 168 24.94 -8.58 4.34
CA THR A 168 25.37 -9.05 3.01
C THR A 168 24.92 -10.47 2.67
N GLY A 169 24.25 -11.17 3.59
CA GLY A 169 23.72 -12.51 3.33
C GLY A 169 22.39 -12.54 2.58
N VAL A 170 21.83 -11.38 2.22
CA VAL A 170 20.65 -11.26 1.36
C VAL A 170 20.81 -10.08 0.40
N GLU A 171 20.20 -10.19 -0.78
CA GLU A 171 20.15 -9.15 -1.79
C GLU A 171 18.70 -8.81 -2.13
N ILE A 172 18.42 -7.52 -2.31
CA ILE A 172 17.15 -7.05 -2.87
C ILE A 172 17.41 -6.74 -4.35
N LYS A 173 16.71 -7.42 -5.24
CA LYS A 173 16.79 -7.19 -6.69
C LYS A 173 15.44 -6.87 -7.25
N LEU A 174 15.43 -6.15 -8.36
CA LEU A 174 14.25 -5.94 -9.17
C LEU A 174 14.26 -6.95 -10.31
N ALA A 175 13.07 -7.46 -10.66
CA ALA A 175 12.92 -8.43 -11.72
C ALA A 175 11.72 -8.06 -12.61
N LEU A 176 11.90 -8.14 -13.92
CA LEU A 176 10.82 -8.06 -14.89
C LEU A 176 10.17 -9.43 -15.09
N ALA A 177 8.88 -9.42 -15.41
CA ALA A 177 8.15 -10.58 -15.88
C ALA A 177 8.85 -11.19 -17.09
N GLN A 178 9.07 -12.51 -17.04
CA GLN A 178 9.71 -13.29 -18.09
C GLN A 178 11.12 -12.78 -18.48
N GLY A 179 11.75 -11.94 -17.66
CA GLY A 179 13.05 -11.33 -17.95
C GLY A 179 13.05 -10.30 -19.08
N ARG A 180 11.88 -9.74 -19.44
CA ARG A 180 11.75 -8.82 -20.58
C ARG A 180 10.78 -7.68 -20.27
N LEU A 181 10.94 -6.56 -20.96
CA LEU A 181 10.16 -5.34 -20.72
C LEU A 181 8.65 -5.50 -20.99
N HIS A 182 8.29 -6.34 -21.97
CA HIS A 182 6.91 -6.52 -22.40
C HIS A 182 6.36 -7.86 -21.92
N GLY A 183 5.28 -7.86 -21.16
CA GLY A 183 4.64 -9.06 -20.64
C GLY A 183 4.23 -8.94 -19.18
N SER A 184 3.67 -10.05 -18.68
CA SER A 184 3.25 -10.19 -17.30
C SER A 184 3.42 -11.65 -16.85
N GLU A 185 3.69 -11.85 -15.58
CA GLU A 185 3.97 -13.15 -14.94
C GLU A 185 3.48 -13.07 -13.49
N ASN A 186 3.08 -14.20 -12.88
CA ASN A 186 2.71 -14.17 -11.46
C ASN A 186 3.95 -13.85 -10.61
N VAL A 187 3.74 -13.28 -9.42
CA VAL A 187 4.88 -12.96 -8.53
C VAL A 187 5.58 -14.24 -8.09
N SER A 188 4.83 -15.31 -7.85
CA SER A 188 5.39 -16.65 -7.58
C SER A 188 6.30 -17.15 -8.71
N ASP A 189 5.89 -17.01 -9.97
CA ASP A 189 6.68 -17.43 -11.13
C ASP A 189 7.95 -16.55 -11.32
N ILE A 190 7.84 -15.23 -11.12
CA ILE A 190 9.00 -14.32 -11.13
C ILE A 190 10.00 -14.69 -10.02
N ALA A 191 9.49 -14.95 -8.80
CA ALA A 191 10.28 -15.32 -7.65
C ALA A 191 11.02 -16.64 -7.86
N ALA A 192 10.33 -17.67 -8.38
CA ALA A 192 10.89 -18.97 -8.67
C ALA A 192 12.02 -18.88 -9.71
N ARG A 193 11.78 -18.17 -10.84
CA ARG A 193 12.79 -17.96 -11.88
C ARG A 193 14.00 -17.17 -11.37
N GLY A 194 13.79 -16.23 -10.45
CA GLY A 194 14.85 -15.45 -9.82
C GLY A 194 15.61 -16.18 -8.69
N GLY A 195 15.17 -17.37 -8.28
CA GLY A 195 15.73 -18.08 -7.11
C GLY A 195 15.54 -17.29 -5.81
N ALA A 196 14.38 -16.65 -5.67
CA ALA A 196 14.06 -15.77 -4.55
C ALA A 196 13.55 -16.57 -3.34
N ILE A 197 13.95 -16.17 -2.14
CA ILE A 197 13.40 -16.69 -0.88
C ILE A 197 12.12 -15.95 -0.45
N ALA A 198 11.90 -14.76 -1.00
CA ALA A 198 10.69 -13.98 -0.82
C ALA A 198 10.53 -12.97 -1.97
N ALA A 199 9.32 -12.50 -2.22
CA ALA A 199 9.04 -11.49 -3.22
C ALA A 199 7.75 -10.72 -2.92
N VAL A 200 7.63 -9.52 -3.48
CA VAL A 200 6.37 -8.78 -3.61
C VAL A 200 6.22 -8.25 -5.03
N ASN A 201 4.99 -7.95 -5.45
CA ASN A 201 4.79 -7.20 -6.69
C ASN A 201 5.46 -5.81 -6.63
N GLY A 202 5.77 -5.23 -7.78
CA GLY A 202 6.49 -3.96 -7.87
C GLY A 202 5.67 -2.77 -8.39
N ALA A 203 6.26 -2.05 -9.33
CA ALA A 203 5.80 -0.81 -9.91
C ALA A 203 4.52 -0.98 -10.75
N PHE A 204 3.79 0.12 -10.92
CA PHE A 204 2.70 0.23 -11.90
C PHE A 204 3.21 -0.06 -13.31
N PHE A 205 2.32 -0.52 -14.20
CA PHE A 205 2.69 -0.90 -15.55
C PHE A 205 1.57 -0.67 -16.57
N SER A 206 1.93 -0.46 -17.84
CA SER A 206 0.99 -0.34 -18.95
C SER A 206 0.48 -1.72 -19.40
N GLY A 207 -0.59 -1.76 -20.19
CA GLY A 207 -1.21 -3.01 -20.66
C GLY A 207 -0.28 -3.94 -21.47
N ASP A 208 0.84 -3.43 -21.98
CA ASP A 208 1.89 -4.21 -22.66
C ASP A 208 3.05 -4.62 -21.75
N GLY A 209 3.00 -4.29 -20.45
CA GLY A 209 3.96 -4.69 -19.42
C GLY A 209 5.00 -3.63 -19.04
N ARG A 210 5.15 -2.53 -19.78
CA ARG A 210 6.19 -1.54 -19.44
C ARG A 210 5.92 -0.88 -18.09
N PRO A 211 6.94 -0.72 -17.21
CA PRO A 211 6.80 0.05 -15.98
C PRO A 211 6.38 1.51 -16.24
N LEU A 212 5.42 2.02 -15.47
CA LEU A 212 4.91 3.40 -15.54
C LEU A 212 5.60 4.29 -14.51
N GLY A 213 6.87 4.57 -14.79
CA GLY A 213 7.80 5.29 -13.93
C GLY A 213 9.20 4.71 -14.07
N ILE A 214 10.16 5.31 -13.38
CA ILE A 214 11.55 4.89 -13.46
C ILE A 214 11.71 3.42 -13.06
N PHE A 215 12.52 2.69 -13.80
CA PHE A 215 12.90 1.33 -13.44
C PHE A 215 14.34 1.08 -13.88
N MET A 216 15.19 0.63 -12.96
CA MET A 216 16.61 0.37 -13.22
C MET A 216 17.00 -0.94 -12.55
N ILE A 217 17.65 -1.84 -13.29
CA ILE A 217 18.21 -3.08 -12.78
C ILE A 217 19.72 -3.04 -13.03
N ASP A 218 20.51 -3.29 -11.99
CA ASP A 218 21.98 -3.40 -12.06
C ASP A 218 22.67 -2.23 -12.81
N GLY A 219 22.14 -1.00 -12.62
CA GLY A 219 22.65 0.23 -13.24
C GLY A 219 22.10 0.52 -14.63
N GLU A 220 21.37 -0.41 -15.24
CA GLU A 220 20.79 -0.24 -16.57
C GLU A 220 19.37 0.35 -16.46
N LEU A 221 19.19 1.55 -17.00
CA LEU A 221 17.91 2.26 -16.98
C LEU A 221 16.94 1.66 -18.01
N ILE A 222 15.91 0.97 -17.51
CA ILE A 222 14.94 0.23 -18.31
C ILE A 222 13.75 1.12 -18.70
N SER A 223 13.28 1.95 -17.78
CA SER A 223 12.15 2.87 -18.01
C SER A 223 12.45 4.24 -17.41
N GLU A 224 11.98 5.30 -18.05
CA GLU A 224 12.21 6.68 -17.66
C GLU A 224 11.35 7.12 -16.45
N PRO A 225 11.81 8.10 -15.65
CA PRO A 225 10.96 8.80 -14.71
C PRO A 225 9.71 9.42 -15.36
N TYR A 226 8.59 9.36 -14.64
CA TYR A 226 7.33 9.97 -15.07
C TYR A 226 6.81 10.91 -13.97
N ALA A 227 6.47 12.14 -14.35
CA ALA A 227 5.83 13.13 -13.48
C ALA A 227 6.51 13.38 -12.12
N ALA A 228 7.85 13.24 -12.06
CA ALA A 228 8.62 13.33 -10.81
C ALA A 228 8.09 12.40 -9.70
N ARG A 229 7.51 11.24 -10.08
CA ARG A 229 7.00 10.25 -9.14
C ARG A 229 8.07 9.79 -8.16
N THR A 230 7.63 9.51 -6.95
CA THR A 230 8.49 8.98 -5.89
C THR A 230 9.04 7.63 -6.33
N ALA A 231 10.34 7.46 -6.15
CA ALA A 231 11.05 6.21 -6.40
C ALA A 231 11.85 5.79 -5.16
N LEU A 232 12.17 4.50 -5.09
CA LEU A 232 13.17 3.94 -4.18
C LEU A 232 14.44 3.65 -4.97
N GLY A 233 15.57 4.17 -4.51
CA GLY A 233 16.91 3.83 -4.99
C GLY A 233 17.67 3.01 -3.96
N LEU A 234 18.27 1.90 -4.37
CA LEU A 234 19.11 1.06 -3.52
C LEU A 234 20.57 1.18 -3.95
N GLY A 235 21.38 1.81 -3.10
CA GLY A 235 22.84 1.80 -3.19
C GLY A 235 23.46 0.73 -2.30
N PRO A 236 24.79 0.58 -2.31
CA PRO A 236 25.50 -0.44 -1.53
C PRO A 236 25.42 -0.22 -0.01
N ARG A 237 25.28 1.03 0.44
CA ARG A 237 25.32 1.40 1.87
C ARG A 237 24.04 2.04 2.40
N LEU A 238 23.22 2.59 1.52
CA LEU A 238 22.01 3.34 1.88
C LEU A 238 20.91 3.13 0.84
N ALA A 239 19.68 3.28 1.28
CA ALA A 239 18.51 3.43 0.44
C ALA A 239 18.05 4.89 0.46
N VAL A 240 17.63 5.40 -0.69
CA VAL A 240 17.07 6.75 -0.85
C VAL A 240 15.67 6.68 -1.40
N MET A 241 14.85 7.67 -1.04
CA MET A 241 13.50 7.82 -1.58
C MET A 241 13.21 9.29 -1.84
N ASP A 242 12.95 9.63 -3.09
CA ASP A 242 12.55 10.97 -3.49
C ASP A 242 11.82 10.95 -4.84
N GLY A 243 11.22 12.09 -5.20
CA GLY A 243 10.78 12.35 -6.56
C GLY A 243 11.98 12.46 -7.48
N ILE A 244 11.94 11.78 -8.63
CA ILE A 244 13.09 11.71 -9.55
C ILE A 244 12.70 12.13 -10.95
N THR A 245 13.61 12.84 -11.61
CA THR A 245 13.52 13.22 -13.02
C THR A 245 14.80 12.83 -13.75
N PHE A 246 14.86 13.09 -15.05
CA PHE A 246 16.09 12.88 -15.81
C PHE A 246 16.32 14.00 -16.81
N LYS A 247 17.59 14.18 -17.17
CA LYS A 247 18.02 15.00 -18.30
C LYS A 247 18.83 14.12 -19.25
N GLY A 248 18.35 13.99 -20.48
CA GLY A 248 19.03 13.24 -21.53
C GLY A 248 19.42 14.11 -22.71
N GLU A 249 20.64 13.93 -23.21
CA GLU A 249 21.22 14.68 -24.32
C GLU A 249 22.03 13.75 -25.25
N ALA A 250 21.93 13.98 -26.55
CA ALA A 250 22.80 13.39 -27.57
C ALA A 250 23.61 14.50 -28.24
N LEU A 251 24.93 14.40 -28.20
CA LEU A 251 25.86 15.30 -28.88
C LEU A 251 25.99 14.85 -30.34
N LEU A 252 25.46 15.64 -31.26
CA LEU A 252 25.46 15.34 -32.69
C LEU A 252 26.64 16.03 -33.39
N PRO A 253 27.01 15.60 -34.61
CA PRO A 253 28.00 16.29 -35.42
C PRO A 253 27.71 17.78 -35.60
N ALA A 254 28.76 18.57 -35.84
CA ALA A 254 28.70 20.02 -35.97
C ALA A 254 28.24 20.78 -34.69
N GLY A 255 28.27 20.12 -33.53
CA GLY A 255 27.96 20.74 -32.23
C GLY A 255 26.47 20.89 -31.94
N LEU A 256 25.61 20.26 -32.73
CA LEU A 256 24.18 20.19 -32.44
C LEU A 256 23.92 19.30 -31.22
N THR A 257 22.91 19.61 -30.42
CA THR A 257 22.50 18.79 -29.28
C THR A 257 21.04 18.39 -29.42
N GLY A 258 20.79 17.09 -29.41
CA GLY A 258 19.44 16.52 -29.36
C GLY A 258 19.02 16.29 -27.91
N LYS A 259 17.86 16.81 -27.51
CA LYS A 259 17.28 16.50 -26.20
C LYS A 259 16.60 15.14 -26.26
N ILE A 260 17.05 14.18 -25.46
CA ILE A 260 16.40 12.88 -25.34
C ILE A 260 15.11 13.08 -24.53
N THR A 261 13.99 12.74 -25.15
CA THR A 261 12.65 12.89 -24.55
C THR A 261 12.15 11.58 -23.96
N GLY A 262 12.83 10.46 -24.22
CA GLY A 262 12.52 9.23 -23.53
C GLY A 262 13.38 8.01 -23.83
N ILE A 263 13.03 6.91 -23.16
CA ILE A 263 13.77 5.64 -23.14
C ILE A 263 12.76 4.48 -23.23
N ASN A 264 13.03 3.51 -24.11
CA ASN A 264 12.32 2.23 -24.19
C ASN A 264 10.78 2.34 -24.20
N ARG A 265 10.24 3.37 -24.83
CA ARG A 265 8.80 3.55 -25.03
C ARG A 265 8.48 3.83 -26.50
N PRO A 266 7.22 3.74 -26.94
CA PRO A 266 6.84 4.09 -28.30
C PRO A 266 7.20 5.55 -28.59
N ARG A 267 7.80 5.79 -29.76
CA ARG A 267 8.15 7.11 -30.25
C ARG A 267 6.89 7.88 -30.63
N GLY A 268 6.65 9.00 -29.98
CA GLY A 268 5.59 9.96 -30.29
C GLY A 268 6.02 11.01 -31.31
N GLU A 269 5.17 12.02 -31.49
CA GLU A 269 5.50 13.20 -32.31
C GLU A 269 6.64 14.01 -31.67
N ASP A 270 7.54 14.53 -32.51
CA ASP A 270 8.75 15.29 -32.12
C ASP A 270 9.70 14.63 -31.10
N ASP A 271 9.46 13.38 -30.72
CA ASP A 271 10.26 12.66 -29.74
C ASP A 271 11.66 12.29 -30.27
N LEU A 272 12.63 12.26 -29.35
CA LEU A 272 13.94 11.63 -29.51
C LEU A 272 14.08 10.54 -28.44
N ILE A 273 13.93 9.27 -28.83
CA ILE A 273 13.90 8.12 -27.92
C ILE A 273 15.20 7.33 -28.01
N VAL A 274 15.71 6.89 -26.86
CA VAL A 274 16.75 5.87 -26.77
C VAL A 274 16.11 4.50 -26.61
N TYR A 275 16.40 3.58 -27.53
CA TYR A 275 16.07 2.17 -27.43
C TYR A 275 17.30 1.36 -27.05
N THR A 276 17.18 0.60 -25.97
CA THR A 276 18.19 -0.32 -25.45
C THR A 276 17.77 -1.77 -25.71
N PRO A 277 18.66 -2.77 -25.54
CA PRO A 277 18.31 -4.18 -25.73
C PRO A 277 17.11 -4.65 -24.90
N PHE A 278 16.81 -4.02 -23.75
CA PHE A 278 15.62 -4.34 -22.95
C PHE A 278 14.30 -4.09 -23.67
N TYR A 279 14.28 -3.15 -24.63
CA TYR A 279 13.06 -2.88 -25.38
C TYR A 279 12.66 -4.08 -26.23
N GLY A 280 13.62 -4.84 -26.76
CA GLY A 280 13.42 -6.00 -27.61
C GLY A 280 14.46 -6.06 -28.73
N GLU A 281 14.22 -6.93 -29.72
CA GLU A 281 15.13 -7.12 -30.86
C GLU A 281 15.14 -5.94 -31.84
N SER A 282 14.08 -5.12 -31.86
CA SER A 282 13.96 -3.93 -32.72
C SER A 282 13.19 -2.80 -32.04
N THR A 283 13.31 -1.58 -32.58
CA THR A 283 12.62 -0.39 -32.06
C THR A 283 11.10 -0.41 -32.24
N ARG A 284 10.57 -1.28 -33.12
CA ARG A 284 9.13 -1.41 -33.45
C ARG A 284 8.45 -0.09 -33.82
N THR A 285 9.23 0.89 -34.28
CA THR A 285 8.73 2.18 -34.73
C THR A 285 8.21 2.10 -36.17
N ASN A 286 7.34 3.05 -36.54
CA ASN A 286 6.93 3.25 -37.92
C ASN A 286 8.04 3.91 -38.77
N GLY A 287 7.83 3.99 -40.09
CA GLY A 287 8.78 4.60 -41.02
C GLY A 287 8.76 6.14 -41.09
N TYR A 288 8.07 6.85 -40.17
CA TYR A 288 7.93 8.31 -40.21
C TYR A 288 9.00 9.06 -39.41
N GLY A 289 10.19 8.49 -39.25
CA GLY A 289 11.29 9.12 -38.54
C GLY A 289 12.66 8.72 -39.07
N LEU A 290 13.68 9.01 -38.28
CA LEU A 290 15.06 8.57 -38.53
C LEU A 290 15.60 7.86 -37.29
N GLU A 291 16.41 6.84 -37.52
CA GLU A 291 17.01 6.01 -36.49
C GLU A 291 18.51 5.89 -36.72
N VAL A 292 19.27 6.03 -35.64
CA VAL A 292 20.73 5.97 -35.63
C VAL A 292 21.12 4.86 -34.66
N THR A 293 21.71 3.78 -35.17
CA THR A 293 22.21 2.68 -34.36
C THR A 293 23.63 2.99 -33.91
N LEU A 294 23.87 2.90 -32.60
CA LEU A 294 25.14 3.20 -31.96
C LEU A 294 25.72 1.96 -31.28
N ILE A 295 27.04 1.76 -31.40
CA ILE A 295 27.82 0.84 -30.55
C ILE A 295 28.90 1.68 -29.87
N GLY A 296 28.85 1.77 -28.54
CA GLY A 296 29.48 2.88 -27.83
C GLY A 296 28.90 4.21 -28.34
N ASP A 297 29.76 5.17 -28.67
CA ASP A 297 29.34 6.44 -29.27
C ASP A 297 29.31 6.40 -30.80
N LYS A 298 29.69 5.29 -31.44
CA LYS A 298 29.91 5.25 -32.89
C LYS A 298 28.66 4.84 -33.67
N VAL A 299 28.32 5.59 -34.70
CA VAL A 299 27.23 5.28 -35.64
C VAL A 299 27.61 4.09 -36.52
N VAL A 300 26.83 3.01 -36.43
CA VAL A 300 27.05 1.78 -37.21
C VAL A 300 25.97 1.51 -38.24
N ALA A 301 24.76 2.04 -38.05
CA ALA A 301 23.69 1.93 -39.02
C ALA A 301 22.73 3.12 -38.93
N LEU A 302 22.02 3.34 -40.04
CA LEU A 302 20.97 4.36 -40.17
C LEU A 302 19.69 3.67 -40.68
N GLY A 303 18.55 4.10 -40.19
CA GLY A 303 17.24 3.57 -40.58
C GLY A 303 16.16 4.64 -40.52
N THR A 304 14.96 4.30 -40.99
CA THR A 304 13.77 5.18 -40.93
C THR A 304 12.73 4.70 -39.91
N GLY A 305 12.92 3.47 -39.39
CA GLY A 305 12.06 2.85 -38.40
C GLY A 305 12.33 1.35 -38.26
N ASN A 306 11.87 0.79 -37.15
CA ASN A 306 12.00 -0.63 -36.81
C ASN A 306 13.42 -1.20 -36.92
N SER A 307 14.44 -0.39 -36.61
CA SER A 307 15.84 -0.81 -36.71
C SER A 307 16.14 -1.93 -35.69
N PRO A 308 17.00 -2.90 -36.04
CA PRO A 308 17.52 -3.87 -35.08
C PRO A 308 18.28 -3.18 -33.94
N ILE A 309 18.07 -3.63 -32.71
CA ILE A 309 18.78 -3.12 -31.53
C ILE A 309 19.97 -4.06 -31.26
N PRO A 310 21.23 -3.58 -31.35
CA PRO A 310 22.40 -4.42 -31.11
C PRO A 310 22.55 -4.74 -29.62
N ALA A 311 22.97 -5.97 -29.29
CA ALA A 311 23.10 -6.44 -27.90
C ALA A 311 24.03 -5.58 -27.01
N GLY A 312 25.03 -4.91 -27.61
CA GLY A 312 25.98 -4.04 -26.91
C GLY A 312 25.86 -2.58 -27.32
N GLY A 313 24.67 -2.13 -27.74
CA GLY A 313 24.46 -0.77 -28.22
C GLY A 313 23.02 -0.31 -28.09
N ILE A 314 22.72 0.81 -28.72
CA ILE A 314 21.41 1.46 -28.64
C ILE A 314 20.95 1.91 -30.03
N VAL A 315 19.67 2.26 -30.13
CA VAL A 315 19.13 3.00 -31.28
C VAL A 315 18.56 4.33 -30.79
N LEU A 316 19.09 5.43 -31.31
CA LEU A 316 18.53 6.76 -31.12
C LEU A 316 17.51 7.03 -32.23
N SER A 317 16.25 7.23 -31.86
CA SER A 317 15.12 7.28 -32.79
C SER A 317 14.39 8.61 -32.69
N GLY A 318 14.46 9.41 -33.74
CA GLY A 318 13.85 10.74 -33.84
C GLY A 318 12.61 10.76 -34.73
N HIS A 319 11.57 11.49 -34.32
CA HIS A 319 10.41 11.83 -35.16
C HIS A 319 10.31 13.35 -35.32
N GLY A 320 9.69 13.84 -36.41
CA GLY A 320 9.41 15.26 -36.59
C GLY A 320 10.65 16.14 -36.47
N LEU A 321 10.64 17.13 -35.57
CA LEU A 321 11.79 17.98 -35.28
C LEU A 321 13.04 17.20 -34.86
N SER A 322 12.85 16.13 -34.08
CA SER A 322 13.93 15.26 -33.64
C SER A 322 14.45 14.35 -34.76
N ALA A 323 13.66 14.06 -35.80
CA ALA A 323 14.19 13.41 -37.00
C ALA A 323 15.11 14.35 -37.78
N LYS A 324 14.72 15.63 -37.94
CA LYS A 324 15.50 16.63 -38.70
C LYS A 324 16.92 16.81 -38.18
N ILE A 325 17.12 16.77 -36.87
CA ILE A 325 18.46 16.88 -36.29
C ILE A 325 19.35 15.66 -36.57
N LEU A 326 18.76 14.50 -36.92
CA LEU A 326 19.49 13.28 -37.26
C LEU A 326 19.84 13.15 -38.75
N GLU A 327 19.26 13.98 -39.64
CA GLU A 327 19.39 13.85 -41.11
C GLU A 327 20.83 13.86 -41.64
N ASN A 328 21.72 14.59 -40.97
CA ASN A 328 23.10 14.79 -41.43
C ASN A 328 24.10 13.81 -40.81
N ILE A 329 23.63 12.90 -39.96
CA ILE A 329 24.49 11.89 -39.33
C ILE A 329 24.87 10.83 -40.35
N LYS A 330 26.15 10.44 -40.35
CA LYS A 330 26.73 9.44 -41.23
C LYS A 330 27.25 8.27 -40.43
N ILE A 331 27.31 7.11 -41.10
CA ILE A 331 28.00 5.94 -40.55
C ILE A 331 29.46 6.32 -40.27
N GLY A 332 29.92 6.01 -39.07
CA GLY A 332 31.25 6.33 -38.58
C GLY A 332 31.34 7.61 -37.73
N ASP A 333 30.31 8.45 -37.73
CA ASP A 333 30.25 9.62 -36.83
C ASP A 333 30.21 9.17 -35.36
N GLU A 334 30.63 10.05 -34.46
CA GLU A 334 30.48 9.88 -33.01
C GLU A 334 29.29 10.70 -32.52
N VAL A 335 28.38 10.04 -31.80
CA VAL A 335 27.19 10.60 -31.18
C VAL A 335 27.15 10.18 -29.71
N PRO A 336 27.88 10.87 -28.83
CA PRO A 336 27.82 10.59 -27.39
C PRO A 336 26.41 10.83 -26.84
N VAL A 337 25.91 9.86 -26.09
CA VAL A 337 24.57 9.89 -25.46
C VAL A 337 24.74 9.90 -23.95
N SER A 338 24.18 10.91 -23.28
CA SER A 338 24.21 11.06 -21.82
C SER A 338 22.81 11.09 -21.26
N ILE A 339 22.54 10.29 -20.24
CA ILE A 339 21.30 10.29 -19.47
C ILE A 339 21.69 10.44 -18.00
N LYS A 340 21.24 11.51 -17.35
CA LYS A 340 21.53 11.81 -15.94
C LYS A 340 20.25 11.91 -15.14
N LEU A 341 20.26 11.36 -13.94
CA LEU A 341 19.14 11.46 -13.02
C LEU A 341 19.24 12.75 -12.20
N ASP A 342 18.09 13.27 -11.78
CA ASP A 342 18.01 14.38 -10.84
C ASP A 342 16.95 14.05 -9.77
N PRO A 343 17.34 13.90 -8.50
CA PRO A 343 18.70 14.03 -7.96
C PRO A 343 19.71 12.98 -8.49
N PRO A 344 21.04 13.27 -8.47
CA PRO A 344 22.08 12.41 -9.06
C PRO A 344 22.38 11.19 -8.18
N TRP A 345 21.49 10.20 -8.22
CA TRP A 345 21.63 8.96 -7.43
C TRP A 345 22.80 8.09 -7.85
N GLU A 346 23.37 8.31 -9.03
CA GLU A 346 24.64 7.72 -9.45
C GLU A 346 25.79 8.02 -8.45
N ASP A 347 25.82 9.21 -7.85
CA ASP A 347 26.84 9.61 -6.88
C ASP A 347 26.75 8.82 -5.56
N LEU A 348 25.59 8.21 -5.31
CA LEU A 348 25.33 7.35 -4.15
C LEU A 348 25.58 5.87 -4.45
N GLY A 349 26.00 5.54 -5.68
CA GLY A 349 26.19 4.17 -6.15
C GLY A 349 24.89 3.37 -6.24
N VAL A 350 23.75 4.05 -6.42
CA VAL A 350 22.46 3.38 -6.62
C VAL A 350 22.49 2.62 -7.94
N ASN A 351 22.12 1.34 -7.90
CA ASN A 351 22.09 0.47 -9.08
C ASN A 351 20.76 -0.27 -9.26
N GLN A 352 19.84 -0.17 -8.31
CA GLN A 352 18.48 -0.67 -8.42
C GLN A 352 17.54 0.49 -8.12
N ILE A 353 16.64 0.82 -9.05
CA ILE A 353 15.65 1.89 -8.86
C ILE A 353 14.27 1.36 -9.25
N ILE A 354 13.30 1.53 -8.36
CA ILE A 354 11.90 1.25 -8.65
C ILE A 354 11.06 2.50 -8.39
N GLY A 355 10.42 2.98 -9.43
CA GLY A 355 9.39 3.99 -9.36
C GLY A 355 8.10 3.40 -8.83
N GLY A 356 7.43 4.13 -7.96
CA GLY A 356 6.12 3.77 -7.43
C GLY A 356 5.34 5.04 -7.25
N GLY A 357 4.87 5.22 -6.02
CA GLY A 357 4.14 6.40 -5.59
C GLY A 357 2.65 6.13 -5.38
N PRO A 358 1.95 7.11 -4.81
CA PRO A 358 2.51 8.36 -4.31
C PRO A 358 3.40 8.16 -3.07
N ARG A 359 4.15 9.22 -2.72
CA ARG A 359 4.75 9.34 -1.40
C ARG A 359 3.68 9.17 -0.33
N LEU A 360 4.03 8.46 0.73
CA LEU A 360 3.17 8.24 1.89
C LEU A 360 3.73 8.89 3.15
N VAL A 361 5.04 8.76 3.38
CA VAL A 361 5.71 9.20 4.61
C VAL A 361 6.98 9.95 4.27
N ARG A 362 7.20 11.11 4.90
CA ARG A 362 8.45 11.89 4.83
C ARG A 362 8.87 12.31 6.22
N ASP A 363 10.12 12.01 6.54
CA ASP A 363 10.78 12.33 7.80
C ASP A 363 9.99 11.84 9.03
N GLY A 364 9.37 10.66 8.91
CA GLY A 364 8.56 10.03 9.96
C GLY A 364 7.12 10.54 10.05
N GLU A 365 6.70 11.45 9.18
CA GLU A 365 5.35 12.04 9.18
C GLU A 365 4.58 11.69 7.90
N VAL A 366 3.25 11.63 7.99
CA VAL A 366 2.38 11.42 6.83
C VAL A 366 2.55 12.56 5.84
N HIS A 367 2.88 12.23 4.60
CA HIS A 367 3.11 13.18 3.52
C HIS A 367 2.63 12.58 2.19
N LEU A 368 1.36 12.81 1.86
CA LEU A 368 0.71 12.26 0.67
C LEU A 368 0.86 13.21 -0.53
N THR A 369 1.51 12.75 -1.61
CA THR A 369 1.79 13.54 -2.85
C THR A 369 1.00 13.04 -4.07
N GLY A 370 -0.14 12.41 -3.83
CA GLY A 370 -0.98 11.79 -4.86
C GLY A 370 -1.25 12.65 -6.08
N ALA A 371 -1.66 13.90 -5.85
CA ALA A 371 -2.05 14.82 -6.89
C ALA A 371 -0.83 15.40 -7.64
N GLU A 372 0.22 15.74 -6.90
CA GLU A 372 1.49 16.26 -7.40
C GLU A 372 2.15 15.27 -8.36
N GLU A 373 2.10 13.99 -8.01
CA GLU A 373 2.64 12.87 -8.78
C GLU A 373 1.69 12.36 -9.89
N LYS A 374 0.59 13.08 -10.13
CA LYS A 374 -0.42 12.81 -11.18
C LYS A 374 -0.98 11.39 -11.11
N PHE A 375 -1.24 10.88 -9.90
CA PHE A 375 -1.98 9.64 -9.74
C PHE A 375 -3.47 9.84 -9.99
N GLN A 376 -4.09 8.80 -10.55
CA GLN A 376 -5.51 8.77 -10.87
C GLN A 376 -6.34 8.50 -9.61
N GLN A 377 -7.62 8.89 -9.64
CA GLN A 377 -8.51 8.78 -8.48
C GLN A 377 -8.75 7.34 -8.01
N ASP A 378 -8.64 6.36 -8.89
CA ASP A 378 -8.73 4.93 -8.54
C ASP A 378 -7.57 4.46 -7.64
N VAL A 379 -6.42 5.12 -7.70
CA VAL A 379 -5.28 4.89 -6.80
C VAL A 379 -5.47 5.67 -5.49
N LEU A 380 -5.90 6.93 -5.60
CA LEU A 380 -5.93 7.88 -4.49
C LEU A 380 -7.12 7.70 -3.53
N ALA A 381 -8.27 7.31 -4.05
CA ALA A 381 -9.51 7.27 -3.29
C ALA A 381 -9.84 5.87 -2.77
N GLY A 382 -10.41 5.83 -1.57
CA GLY A 382 -11.00 4.63 -0.99
C GLY A 382 -10.02 3.58 -0.48
N ARG A 383 -10.60 2.54 0.12
CA ARG A 383 -9.89 1.37 0.64
C ARG A 383 -9.58 0.41 -0.49
N ALA A 384 -8.35 -0.08 -0.54
CA ALA A 384 -7.92 -1.08 -1.51
C ALA A 384 -6.93 -2.06 -0.86
N PRO A 385 -6.70 -3.23 -1.49
CA PRO A 385 -5.46 -3.96 -1.28
C PRO A 385 -4.28 -3.06 -1.67
N ARG A 386 -3.22 -3.07 -0.88
CA ARG A 386 -2.07 -2.18 -1.05
C ARG A 386 -0.77 -2.96 -1.01
N THR A 387 0.20 -2.51 -1.78
CA THR A 387 1.61 -2.88 -1.62
C THR A 387 2.39 -1.60 -1.39
N ALA A 388 3.34 -1.60 -0.46
CA ALA A 388 4.11 -0.40 -0.12
C ALA A 388 5.56 -0.72 0.27
N LEU A 389 6.38 0.31 0.20
CA LEU A 389 7.79 0.32 0.57
C LEU A 389 8.02 1.32 1.70
N GLY A 390 8.84 0.93 2.68
CA GLY A 390 9.33 1.82 3.72
C GLY A 390 10.85 1.72 3.89
N ILE A 391 11.46 2.82 4.33
CA ILE A 391 12.85 2.88 4.80
C ILE A 391 12.79 3.30 6.27
N THR A 392 13.40 2.52 7.14
CA THR A 392 13.54 2.85 8.57
C THR A 392 14.78 3.71 8.81
N GLU A 393 14.88 4.35 9.99
CA GLU A 393 16.04 5.17 10.35
C GLU A 393 17.36 4.38 10.30
N ASP A 394 17.33 3.10 10.71
CA ASP A 394 18.47 2.19 10.66
C ASP A 394 18.67 1.49 9.30
N GLN A 395 18.03 2.02 8.23
CA GLN A 395 18.19 1.60 6.84
C GLN A 395 17.72 0.16 6.57
N LYS A 396 16.72 -0.32 7.30
CA LYS A 396 15.96 -1.51 6.89
C LYS A 396 14.99 -1.12 5.79
N ILE A 397 14.71 -2.09 4.91
CA ILE A 397 13.64 -1.98 3.92
C ILE A 397 12.43 -2.73 4.44
N LEU A 398 11.28 -2.06 4.42
CA LEU A 398 9.98 -2.64 4.70
C LEU A 398 9.27 -2.89 3.37
N LEU A 399 8.84 -4.13 3.14
CA LEU A 399 7.92 -4.49 2.06
C LEU A 399 6.59 -4.87 2.69
N VAL A 400 5.53 -4.11 2.44
CA VAL A 400 4.24 -4.31 3.11
C VAL A 400 3.18 -4.66 2.08
N THR A 401 2.34 -5.64 2.38
CA THR A 401 1.12 -5.94 1.64
C THR A 401 -0.08 -5.95 2.57
N VAL A 402 -1.18 -5.38 2.12
CA VAL A 402 -2.45 -5.31 2.83
C VAL A 402 -3.51 -5.96 1.95
N ASN A 403 -4.21 -6.97 2.48
CA ASN A 403 -5.36 -7.56 1.79
C ASN A 403 -6.50 -6.54 1.69
N GLY A 404 -7.41 -6.71 0.73
CA GLY A 404 -8.57 -5.82 0.63
C GLY A 404 -9.67 -6.40 -0.24
N ARG A 405 -10.81 -5.69 -0.31
CA ARG A 405 -12.02 -6.09 -1.06
C ARG A 405 -12.66 -7.40 -0.56
N GLN A 406 -12.42 -7.75 0.70
CA GLN A 406 -12.95 -8.95 1.34
C GLN A 406 -13.61 -8.52 2.66
N PRO A 407 -14.88 -8.06 2.66
CA PRO A 407 -15.49 -7.33 3.79
C PRO A 407 -15.33 -7.97 5.18
N ASN A 408 -15.37 -9.31 5.25
CA ASN A 408 -15.29 -10.07 6.50
C ASN A 408 -13.89 -10.61 6.84
N ILE A 409 -12.88 -10.27 6.03
CA ILE A 409 -11.50 -10.77 6.19
C ILE A 409 -10.51 -9.61 6.19
N SER A 410 -10.57 -8.77 5.15
CA SER A 410 -9.74 -7.58 5.02
C SER A 410 -10.44 -6.55 4.14
N VAL A 411 -10.78 -5.39 4.70
CA VAL A 411 -11.42 -4.30 3.95
C VAL A 411 -10.42 -3.53 3.09
N GLY A 412 -9.14 -3.55 3.46
CA GLY A 412 -8.08 -2.79 2.83
C GLY A 412 -7.93 -1.41 3.44
N MET A 413 -6.90 -0.69 2.99
CA MET A 413 -6.52 0.60 3.57
C MET A 413 -6.61 1.74 2.56
N THR A 414 -6.95 2.92 3.08
CA THR A 414 -6.71 4.20 2.39
C THR A 414 -5.21 4.49 2.36
N LEU A 415 -4.78 5.49 1.58
CA LEU A 415 -3.36 5.88 1.56
C LEU A 415 -2.90 6.48 2.91
N SER A 416 -3.80 7.17 3.63
CA SER A 416 -3.47 7.74 4.95
C SER A 416 -3.25 6.64 5.99
N GLU A 417 -4.15 5.67 6.07
CA GLU A 417 -4.01 4.53 6.99
C GLU A 417 -2.78 3.68 6.68
N LEU A 418 -2.46 3.52 5.38
CA LEU A 418 -1.25 2.83 4.96
C LEU A 418 0.01 3.59 5.39
N ALA A 419 0.00 4.93 5.32
CA ALA A 419 1.09 5.76 5.80
C ALA A 419 1.27 5.63 7.32
N GLU A 420 0.18 5.67 8.08
CA GLU A 420 0.18 5.46 9.54
C GLU A 420 0.69 4.07 9.91
N LEU A 421 0.25 3.02 9.21
CA LEU A 421 0.78 1.67 9.38
C LEU A 421 2.29 1.60 9.10
N LEU A 422 2.78 2.27 8.07
CA LEU A 422 4.21 2.27 7.74
C LEU A 422 5.03 3.00 8.83
N ILE A 423 4.50 4.09 9.38
CA ILE A 423 5.10 4.78 10.54
C ILE A 423 5.08 3.87 11.79
N GLU A 424 3.97 3.17 12.05
CA GLU A 424 3.85 2.18 13.13
C GLU A 424 4.92 1.08 13.02
N LEU A 425 5.22 0.64 11.79
CA LEU A 425 6.28 -0.33 11.49
C LEU A 425 7.69 0.29 11.47
N GLY A 426 7.84 1.58 11.74
CA GLY A 426 9.12 2.29 11.90
C GLY A 426 9.66 2.98 10.64
N ALA A 427 8.85 3.13 9.58
CA ALA A 427 9.27 3.84 8.38
C ALA A 427 9.43 5.34 8.64
N VAL A 428 10.58 5.91 8.26
CA VAL A 428 10.81 7.36 8.20
C VAL A 428 10.64 7.91 6.79
N GLN A 429 10.71 7.06 5.78
CA GLN A 429 10.35 7.37 4.39
C GLN A 429 9.47 6.22 3.90
N ALA A 430 8.39 6.51 3.19
CA ALA A 430 7.57 5.46 2.61
C ALA A 430 6.82 5.91 1.35
N MET A 431 6.54 4.95 0.47
CA MET A 431 5.78 5.15 -0.76
C MET A 431 4.89 3.95 -1.08
N ASN A 432 3.83 4.20 -1.83
CA ASN A 432 2.95 3.17 -2.35
C ASN A 432 3.55 2.50 -3.61
N LEU A 433 3.12 1.26 -3.90
CA LEU A 433 3.41 0.51 -5.13
C LEU A 433 2.11 0.11 -5.84
N ASP A 434 2.19 -0.65 -6.93
CA ASP A 434 0.98 -1.18 -7.57
C ASP A 434 0.19 -2.04 -6.58
N GLY A 435 -1.13 -1.87 -6.56
CA GLY A 435 -2.01 -2.42 -5.54
C GLY A 435 -3.15 -3.26 -6.12
N GLY A 436 -4.25 -3.35 -5.37
CA GLY A 436 -5.47 -3.97 -5.84
C GLY A 436 -5.31 -5.46 -6.17
N GLY A 437 -5.55 -5.82 -7.43
CA GLY A 437 -5.38 -7.20 -7.90
C GLY A 437 -3.92 -7.64 -7.94
N SER A 438 -2.99 -6.68 -8.05
CA SER A 438 -1.55 -6.94 -8.19
C SER A 438 -0.87 -7.23 -6.86
N THR A 439 -1.49 -6.87 -5.73
CA THR A 439 -0.92 -7.07 -4.39
C THR A 439 -0.68 -8.54 -4.11
N THR A 440 0.60 -8.91 -4.05
CA THR A 440 1.03 -10.27 -3.77
C THR A 440 2.33 -10.26 -2.97
N MET A 441 2.41 -11.09 -1.93
CA MET A 441 3.63 -11.40 -1.20
C MET A 441 3.87 -12.91 -1.19
N ILE A 442 5.10 -13.30 -1.52
CA ILE A 442 5.58 -14.68 -1.56
C ILE A 442 6.72 -14.86 -0.56
N ILE A 443 6.76 -16.01 0.11
CA ILE A 443 7.94 -16.51 0.83
C ILE A 443 8.11 -17.96 0.41
N ARG A 444 9.27 -18.28 -0.17
CA ARG A 444 9.54 -19.54 -0.86
C ARG A 444 8.49 -19.76 -1.94
N ASP A 445 7.68 -20.81 -1.83
CA ASP A 445 6.67 -21.17 -2.83
C ASP A 445 5.23 -20.88 -2.36
N LEU A 446 5.07 -20.09 -1.30
CA LEU A 446 3.77 -19.81 -0.68
C LEU A 446 3.37 -18.36 -0.89
N VAL A 447 2.13 -18.14 -1.33
CA VAL A 447 1.45 -16.83 -1.31
C VAL A 447 0.93 -16.57 0.11
N LEU A 448 1.32 -15.45 0.73
CA LEU A 448 1.05 -15.14 2.14
C LEU A 448 -0.17 -14.24 2.32
N ASN A 449 -0.54 -13.53 1.28
CA ASN A 449 -1.72 -12.67 1.26
C ASN A 449 -2.88 -13.41 0.57
N LEU A 450 -4.09 -12.85 0.63
CA LEU A 450 -5.25 -13.39 -0.10
C LEU A 450 -5.50 -12.48 -1.30
N PRO A 451 -5.09 -12.88 -2.52
CA PRO A 451 -5.28 -12.06 -3.71
C PRO A 451 -6.74 -11.65 -3.88
N SER A 452 -6.97 -10.37 -4.14
CA SER A 452 -8.33 -9.82 -4.14
C SER A 452 -9.22 -10.38 -5.25
N GLY A 453 -8.63 -10.93 -6.33
CA GLY A 453 -9.33 -11.62 -7.41
C GLY A 453 -9.54 -13.13 -7.19
N GLY A 454 -9.15 -13.67 -6.04
CA GLY A 454 -9.22 -15.12 -5.73
C GLY A 454 -8.00 -15.93 -6.19
N SER A 455 -7.19 -15.40 -7.10
CA SER A 455 -5.88 -15.93 -7.51
C SER A 455 -4.88 -14.79 -7.71
N GLU A 456 -3.59 -15.12 -7.80
CA GLU A 456 -2.56 -14.15 -8.21
C GLU A 456 -2.95 -13.51 -9.55
N ARG A 457 -2.71 -12.21 -9.66
CA ARG A 457 -2.75 -11.49 -10.93
C ARG A 457 -1.35 -11.44 -11.52
N PRO A 458 -1.17 -11.75 -12.81
CA PRO A 458 0.09 -11.49 -13.48
C PRO A 458 0.46 -10.00 -13.43
N VAL A 459 1.70 -9.70 -13.04
CA VAL A 459 2.28 -8.35 -12.96
C VAL A 459 3.48 -8.26 -13.89
N SER A 460 3.93 -7.06 -14.23
CA SER A 460 5.09 -6.92 -15.12
C SER A 460 6.44 -6.93 -14.43
N ASN A 461 6.46 -6.74 -13.11
CA ASN A 461 7.69 -6.63 -12.36
C ASN A 461 7.46 -6.93 -10.86
N ALA A 462 8.53 -7.33 -10.20
CA ALA A 462 8.54 -7.68 -8.78
C ALA A 462 9.83 -7.21 -8.10
N ILE A 463 9.75 -7.05 -6.78
CA ILE A 463 10.90 -6.93 -5.90
C ILE A 463 11.15 -8.31 -5.33
N ILE A 464 12.33 -8.85 -5.56
CA ILE A 464 12.73 -10.19 -5.12
C ILE A 464 13.86 -10.10 -4.09
N ILE A 465 13.83 -11.02 -3.12
CA ILE A 465 14.87 -11.17 -2.12
C ILE A 465 15.58 -12.49 -2.39
N THR A 466 16.88 -12.42 -2.66
CA THR A 466 17.71 -13.60 -2.94
C THR A 466 18.78 -13.79 -1.87
N VAL A 467 19.28 -15.02 -1.76
CA VAL A 467 20.51 -15.32 -1.01
C VAL A 467 21.64 -15.47 -2.03
N PRO A 468 22.83 -14.89 -1.78
CA PRO A 468 24.01 -15.05 -2.63
C PRO A 468 24.33 -16.52 -2.95
N GLU A 469 24.80 -16.79 -4.17
CA GLU A 469 25.03 -18.16 -4.66
C GLU A 469 26.05 -18.96 -3.85
N ASP A 470 27.03 -18.30 -3.21
CA ASP A 470 28.02 -18.94 -2.33
C ASP A 470 27.42 -19.44 -1.00
N ARG A 471 26.14 -19.14 -0.74
CA ARG A 471 25.40 -19.46 0.48
C ARG A 471 24.05 -20.14 0.24
N ARG A 472 23.78 -20.58 -0.99
CA ARG A 472 22.56 -21.32 -1.34
C ARG A 472 22.59 -22.76 -0.87
#